data_AF-A0A6I3EAE2-F1
#
_entry.id   AF-A0A6I3EAE2-F1
#
_cell.length_a   1.000
_cell.length_b   1.000
_cell.length_c   1.000
_cell.angle_alpha   90.00
_cell.angle_beta   90.00
_cell.angle_gamma   90.00
#
_symmetry.space_group_name_H-M   'P 1'
#
loop_
_entity.id
_entity.type
_entity.pdbx_description
1 polymer ?
#
loop_
_entity_poly.entity_id
_entity_poly.type
_entity_poly.pdbx_seq_one_letter_code
_entity_poly.pdbx_strand_id
1 'polypeptide(L)'
;MKKQRFKRPHVALGSFLTEKGISGRLLVLFFVSFAMAITLAPPTQHYFAQRAQISALQADVADNQKKLNAALAELQLWRDPNYVKSQARERLHFVMPGERQYIVIGTNEAVSTDANTAAPVNEKFPIGIPWYSRVISSITSVGATNP
;
A
#
# COMPACT_ATOMS: atom_id res chain seq x y z
N MET A 1 -38.34 -33.86 74.20
CA MET A 1 -38.08 -32.98 73.03
C MET A 1 -36.57 -32.85 72.82
N LYS A 2 -35.99 -33.52 71.82
CA LYS A 2 -34.54 -33.45 71.51
C LYS A 2 -34.32 -32.47 70.36
N LYS A 3 -33.61 -31.37 70.61
CA LYS A 3 -33.23 -30.39 69.58
C LYS A 3 -31.90 -30.82 68.97
N GLN A 4 -31.94 -31.37 67.76
CA GLN A 4 -30.74 -31.63 66.96
C GLN A 4 -30.17 -30.29 66.48
N ARG A 5 -28.93 -29.98 66.87
CA ARG A 5 -28.18 -28.83 66.35
C ARG A 5 -27.36 -29.32 65.16
N PHE A 6 -27.76 -28.92 63.96
CA PHE A 6 -26.96 -29.09 62.74
C PHE A 6 -25.61 -28.37 62.92
N LYS A 7 -24.51 -29.15 62.97
CA LYS A 7 -23.16 -28.61 62.87
C LYS A 7 -22.89 -28.24 61.42
N ARG A 8 -22.55 -26.97 61.18
CA ARG A 8 -22.08 -26.48 59.88
C ARG A 8 -20.60 -26.85 59.72
N PRO A 9 -20.15 -27.37 58.57
CA PRO A 9 -18.73 -27.52 58.31
C PRO A 9 -18.14 -26.12 58.06
N HIS A 10 -17.31 -25.66 59.00
CA HIS A 10 -16.44 -24.52 58.76
C HIS A 10 -15.30 -25.04 57.89
N VAL A 11 -15.23 -24.54 56.66
CA VAL A 11 -14.10 -24.79 55.75
C VAL A 11 -12.85 -24.20 56.39
N ALA A 12 -12.09 -25.05 57.06
CA ALA A 12 -10.82 -24.71 57.69
C ALA A 12 -9.71 -24.77 56.63
N LEU A 13 -9.62 -23.75 55.78
CA LEU A 13 -8.49 -23.59 54.85
C LEU A 13 -7.30 -22.81 55.46
N GLY A 14 -7.38 -22.44 56.75
CA GLY A 14 -6.51 -21.42 57.34
C GLY A 14 -5.24 -21.88 58.06
N SER A 15 -4.96 -23.18 58.20
CA SER A 15 -3.92 -23.64 59.15
C SER A 15 -2.77 -24.47 58.57
N PHE A 16 -2.75 -24.74 57.27
CA PHE A 16 -1.73 -25.62 56.68
C PHE A 16 -0.50 -24.91 56.10
N LEU A 17 -0.38 -23.58 56.24
CA LEU A 17 0.74 -22.81 55.67
C LEU A 17 1.68 -22.19 56.72
N THR A 18 1.44 -22.42 58.01
CA THR A 18 2.22 -21.82 59.12
C THR A 18 3.42 -22.66 59.56
N GLU A 19 3.90 -23.61 58.73
CA GLU A 19 5.16 -24.34 59.02
C GLU A 19 6.41 -23.68 58.41
N LYS A 20 6.24 -22.80 57.43
CA LYS A 20 7.27 -21.83 57.02
C LYS A 20 6.73 -20.47 57.38
N GLY A 21 7.49 -19.65 58.12
CA GLY A 21 7.08 -18.35 58.72
C GLY A 21 6.62 -17.26 57.74
N ILE A 22 5.71 -17.57 56.83
CA ILE A 22 5.12 -16.70 55.86
C ILE A 22 3.85 -16.15 56.51
N SER A 23 3.99 -15.00 57.16
CA SER A 23 2.84 -14.26 57.70
C SER A 23 1.82 -14.00 56.58
N GLY A 24 0.52 -14.12 56.86
CA GLY A 24 -0.54 -13.86 55.87
C GLY A 24 -0.44 -12.48 55.19
N ARG A 25 0.21 -11.51 55.84
CA ARG A 25 0.59 -10.21 55.24
C ARG A 25 1.51 -10.34 54.04
N LEU A 26 2.48 -11.26 54.05
CA LEU A 26 3.37 -11.52 52.91
C LEU A 26 2.61 -12.13 51.74
N LEU A 27 1.63 -12.99 51.99
CA LEU A 27 0.76 -13.54 50.97
C LEU A 27 -0.08 -12.45 50.28
N VAL A 28 -0.65 -11.53 51.06
CA VAL A 28 -1.39 -10.38 50.53
C VAL A 28 -0.48 -9.46 49.73
N LEU A 29 0.72 -9.14 50.24
CA LEU A 29 1.69 -8.32 49.52
C LEU A 29 2.13 -8.95 48.21
N PHE A 30 2.39 -10.27 48.21
CA PHE A 30 2.73 -11.00 46.99
C PHE A 30 1.59 -10.94 45.98
N PHE A 31 0.35 -11.21 46.40
CA PHE A 31 -0.81 -11.17 45.51
C PHE A 31 -1.04 -9.77 44.92
N VAL A 32 -0.91 -8.71 45.72
CA VAL A 32 -0.99 -7.32 45.25
C VAL A 32 0.13 -7.02 44.25
N SER A 33 1.37 -7.40 44.54
CA SER A 33 2.50 -7.21 43.62
C SER A 33 2.32 -7.96 42.30
N PHE A 34 1.77 -9.17 42.36
CA PHE A 34 1.50 -10.01 41.21
C PHE A 34 0.36 -9.45 40.36
N ALA A 35 -0.73 -9.00 40.98
CA ALA A 35 -1.82 -8.30 40.30
C ALA A 35 -1.32 -7.01 39.64
N MET A 36 -0.50 -6.22 40.33
CA MET A 36 0.10 -5.00 39.79
C MET A 36 1.02 -5.28 38.60
N ALA A 37 1.81 -6.37 38.65
CA ALA A 37 2.64 -6.80 37.52
C ALA A 37 1.80 -7.24 36.31
N ILE A 38 0.71 -7.99 36.51
CA ILE A 38 -0.21 -8.38 35.43
C ILE A 38 -0.90 -7.16 34.82
N THR A 39 -1.27 -6.16 35.62
CA THR A 39 -1.89 -4.92 35.12
C THR A 39 -0.89 -4.04 34.36
N LEU A 40 0.39 -4.04 34.75
CA LEU A 40 1.43 -3.26 34.08
C LEU A 40 2.06 -3.95 32.86
N ALA A 41 1.90 -5.27 32.70
CA ALA A 41 2.47 -6.00 31.57
C ALA A 41 1.87 -5.63 30.19
N PRO A 42 0.54 -5.44 30.02
CA PRO A 42 -0.05 -5.03 28.74
C PRO A 42 0.42 -3.66 28.21
N PRO A 43 0.47 -2.56 29.00
CA PRO A 43 0.72 -1.23 28.45
C PRO A 43 2.13 -1.02 27.87
N THR A 44 3.14 -1.79 28.30
CA THR A 44 4.51 -1.62 27.80
C THR A 44 4.65 -2.02 26.34
N GLN A 45 3.85 -2.97 25.84
CA GLN A 45 3.91 -3.40 24.44
C GLN A 45 3.23 -2.40 23.48
N HIS A 46 2.16 -1.74 23.93
CA HIS A 46 1.39 -0.81 23.09
C HIS A 46 2.10 0.52 22.84
N TYR A 47 2.95 0.99 23.76
CA TYR A 47 3.62 2.29 23.63
C TYR A 47 4.61 2.35 22.45
N PHE A 48 5.34 1.26 22.19
CA PHE A 48 6.30 1.20 21.09
C PHE A 48 5.63 1.01 19.72
N ALA A 49 4.53 0.25 19.65
CA ALA A 49 3.77 0.07 18.42
C ALA A 49 3.07 1.37 17.97
N GLN A 50 2.55 2.16 18.91
CA GLN A 50 1.91 3.45 18.60
C GLN A 50 2.89 4.48 18.04
N ARG A 51 4.14 4.54 18.55
CA ARG A 51 5.15 5.48 18.03
C ARG A 51 5.51 5.21 16.57
N ALA A 52 5.68 3.94 16.19
CA ALA A 52 5.97 3.57 14.81
C ALA A 52 4.80 3.89 13.86
N GLN A 53 3.56 3.65 14.33
CA GLN A 53 2.36 4.00 13.57
C GLN A 53 2.23 5.50 13.35
N ILE A 54 2.47 6.32 14.38
CA ILE A 54 2.42 7.79 14.26
C ILE A 54 3.47 8.31 13.28
N SER A 55 4.70 7.78 13.32
CA SER A 55 5.74 8.20 12.36
C SER A 55 5.42 7.79 10.92
N ALA A 56 4.84 6.60 10.72
CA ALA A 56 4.43 6.15 9.39
C ALA A 56 3.29 7.01 8.84
N LEU A 57 2.25 7.25 9.65
CA LEU A 57 1.12 8.11 9.29
C LEU A 57 1.56 9.55 8.96
N GLN A 58 2.51 10.10 9.70
CA GLN A 58 3.06 11.43 9.42
C GLN A 58 3.86 11.47 8.11
N ALA A 59 4.64 10.43 7.82
CA ALA A 59 5.36 10.31 6.56
C ALA A 59 4.40 10.23 5.37
N ASP A 60 3.33 9.43 5.50
CA ASP A 60 2.30 9.31 4.46
C ASP A 60 1.60 10.65 4.19
N VAL A 61 1.26 11.42 5.23
CA VAL A 61 0.65 12.75 5.06
C VAL A 61 1.60 13.70 4.34
N ALA A 62 2.88 13.71 4.72
CA ALA A 62 3.88 14.56 4.08
C ALA A 62 4.06 14.22 2.59
N ASP A 63 4.10 12.94 2.24
CA ASP A 63 4.27 12.50 0.86
C ASP A 63 3.01 12.74 0.01
N ASN A 64 1.82 12.57 0.58
CA ASN A 64 0.57 12.93 -0.10
C ASN A 64 0.50 14.44 -0.36
N GLN A 65 0.90 15.27 0.60
CA GLN A 65 0.92 16.72 0.42
C GLN A 65 1.92 17.14 -0.67
N LYS A 66 3.10 16.51 -0.74
CA LYS A 66 4.07 16.75 -1.82
C LYS A 66 3.48 16.40 -3.19
N LYS A 67 2.83 15.24 -3.32
CA LYS A 67 2.18 14.81 -4.56
C LYS A 67 1.08 15.78 -4.98
N LEU A 68 0.26 16.24 -4.03
CA LEU A 68 -0.78 17.24 -4.29
C LEU A 68 -0.17 18.55 -4.81
N ASN A 69 0.87 19.06 -4.15
CA ASN A 69 1.52 20.30 -4.54
C ASN A 69 2.17 20.19 -5.93
N ALA A 70 2.81 19.05 -6.23
CA ALA A 70 3.38 18.78 -7.56
C ALA A 70 2.30 18.74 -8.64
N ALA A 71 1.19 18.03 -8.39
CA ALA A 71 0.06 17.95 -9.32
C ALA A 71 -0.61 19.32 -9.53
N LEU A 72 -0.71 20.15 -8.49
CA LEU A 72 -1.24 21.51 -8.60
C LEU A 72 -0.32 22.41 -9.43
N ALA A 73 1.00 22.32 -9.23
CA ALA A 73 1.98 23.07 -10.02
C ALA A 73 1.92 22.66 -11.50
N GLU A 74 1.83 21.36 -11.78
CA GLU A 74 1.64 20.85 -13.12
C GLU A 74 0.32 21.36 -13.73
N LEU A 75 -0.79 21.27 -12.99
CA LEU A 75 -2.08 21.76 -13.47
C LEU A 75 -2.05 23.26 -13.80
N GLN A 76 -1.32 24.07 -13.04
CA GLN A 76 -1.12 25.48 -13.36
C GLN A 76 -0.38 25.68 -14.70
N LEU A 77 0.65 24.87 -14.98
CA LEU A 77 1.34 24.89 -16.28
C LEU A 77 0.39 24.52 -17.42
N TRP A 78 -0.42 23.47 -17.27
CA TRP A 78 -1.41 23.06 -18.28
C TRP A 78 -2.54 24.09 -18.50
N ARG A 79 -2.77 25.00 -17.56
CA ARG A 79 -3.75 26.11 -17.73
C ARG A 79 -3.22 27.25 -18.58
N ASP A 80 -1.90 27.35 -18.81
CA ASP A 80 -1.34 28.35 -19.71
C ASP A 80 -1.60 27.92 -21.17
N PRO A 81 -2.40 28.69 -21.93
CA PRO A 81 -2.68 28.37 -23.33
C PRO A 81 -1.42 28.35 -24.19
N ASN A 82 -0.36 29.07 -23.85
CA ASN A 82 0.90 29.03 -24.61
C ASN A 82 1.65 27.72 -24.41
N TYR A 83 1.67 27.21 -23.18
CA TYR A 83 2.27 25.91 -22.85
C TYR A 83 1.54 24.75 -23.55
N VAL A 84 0.21 24.80 -23.60
CA VAL A 84 -0.58 23.79 -24.33
C VAL A 84 -0.27 23.83 -25.83
N LYS A 85 -0.13 25.03 -26.42
CA LYS A 85 0.20 25.19 -27.84
C LYS A 85 1.59 24.65 -28.18
N SER A 86 2.59 24.89 -27.34
CA SER A 86 3.94 24.35 -27.57
C SER A 86 3.96 22.83 -27.43
N GLN A 87 3.34 22.28 -26.38
CA GLN A 87 3.23 20.82 -26.17
C GLN A 87 2.48 20.12 -27.31
N ALA A 88 1.38 20.71 -27.80
CA ALA A 88 0.63 20.17 -28.93
C ALA A 88 1.45 20.20 -30.25
N ARG A 89 2.26 21.23 -30.46
CA ARG A 89 3.14 21.32 -31.62
C ARG A 89 4.30 20.31 -31.55
N GLU A 90 4.95 20.21 -30.41
CA GLU A 90 6.10 19.32 -30.22
C GLU A 90 5.71 17.84 -30.27
N ARG A 91 4.63 17.45 -29.58
CA ARG A 91 4.24 16.03 -29.46
C ARG A 91 3.26 15.55 -30.50
N LEU A 92 2.35 16.41 -30.95
CA LEU A 92 1.24 16.03 -31.82
C LEU A 92 1.34 16.67 -33.21
N HIS A 93 2.39 17.46 -33.48
CA HIS A 93 2.58 18.21 -34.72
C HIS A 93 1.37 19.05 -35.13
N PHE A 94 0.59 19.53 -34.16
CA PHE A 94 -0.57 20.39 -34.43
C PHE A 94 -0.11 21.79 -34.87
N VAL A 95 -0.78 22.31 -35.88
CA VAL A 95 -0.60 23.66 -36.44
C VAL A 95 -1.79 24.54 -36.07
N MET A 96 -1.58 25.86 -36.02
CA MET A 96 -2.68 26.80 -35.80
C MET A 96 -3.65 26.77 -36.99
N PRO A 97 -4.96 27.00 -36.77
CA PRO A 97 -5.91 27.17 -37.87
C PRO A 97 -5.45 28.34 -38.76
N GLY A 98 -5.03 28.03 -40.00
CA GLY A 98 -4.46 28.98 -40.96
C GLY A 98 -2.98 28.73 -41.34
N GLU A 99 -2.25 27.90 -40.58
CA GLU A 99 -0.88 27.48 -40.92
C GLU A 99 -0.89 26.20 -41.78
N ARG A 100 -0.10 26.16 -42.87
CA ARG A 100 -0.01 24.98 -43.75
C ARG A 100 1.13 24.07 -43.31
N GLN A 101 0.79 22.84 -42.89
CA GLN A 101 1.77 21.81 -42.53
C GLN A 101 2.28 21.12 -43.81
N TYR A 102 3.57 21.30 -44.13
CA TYR A 102 4.23 20.57 -45.20
C TYR A 102 4.85 19.30 -44.62
N ILE A 103 4.23 18.15 -44.88
CA ILE A 103 4.85 16.85 -44.62
C ILE A 103 5.66 16.52 -45.86
N VAL A 104 6.99 16.50 -45.73
CA VAL A 104 7.89 16.11 -46.82
C VAL A 104 7.80 14.60 -46.97
N ILE A 105 6.92 14.15 -47.86
CA ILE A 105 6.92 12.77 -48.34
C ILE A 105 7.99 12.74 -49.44
N GLY A 106 9.22 12.41 -49.04
CA GLY A 106 10.28 12.14 -49.99
C GLY A 106 9.83 11.04 -50.94
N THR A 107 9.72 11.37 -52.22
CA THR A 107 9.63 10.39 -53.30
C THR A 107 10.92 9.58 -53.26
N ASN A 108 10.79 8.28 -52.96
CA ASN A 108 11.85 7.28 -53.05
C ASN A 108 13.12 7.59 -52.26
N GLU A 109 13.05 7.57 -50.93
CA GLU A 109 14.11 6.95 -50.15
C GLU A 109 13.51 6.37 -48.88
N ALA A 110 13.93 5.15 -48.56
CA ALA A 110 13.39 4.33 -47.50
C ALA A 110 13.25 5.15 -46.22
N VAL A 111 12.00 5.49 -45.88
CA VAL A 111 11.64 5.98 -44.56
C VAL A 111 12.01 4.86 -43.61
N SER A 112 13.19 5.00 -43.03
CA SER A 112 13.56 4.31 -41.80
C SER A 112 12.68 4.95 -40.73
N THR A 113 11.40 4.57 -40.74
CA THR A 113 10.56 4.69 -39.55
C THR A 113 11.35 3.93 -38.51
N ASP A 114 11.84 4.62 -37.48
CA ASP A 114 12.34 4.01 -36.25
C ASP A 114 11.18 3.29 -35.54
N ALA A 115 10.62 2.29 -36.20
CA ALA A 115 9.74 1.26 -35.66
C ALA A 115 10.56 0.22 -34.89
N ASN A 116 11.87 0.44 -34.70
CA ASN A 116 12.76 -0.41 -33.91
C ASN A 116 12.46 -0.39 -32.39
N THR A 117 11.50 0.40 -31.93
CA THR A 117 10.99 0.30 -30.53
C THR A 117 9.67 -0.47 -30.44
N ALA A 118 9.01 -0.75 -31.57
CA ALA A 118 7.81 -1.57 -31.58
C ALA A 118 8.22 -3.04 -31.76
N ALA A 119 7.77 -3.91 -30.84
CA ALA A 119 7.94 -5.35 -30.97
C ALA A 119 7.50 -5.82 -32.36
N PRO A 120 8.20 -6.79 -32.99
CA PRO A 120 7.86 -7.26 -34.33
C PRO A 120 6.43 -7.78 -34.36
N VAL A 121 5.53 -7.01 -34.97
CA VAL A 121 4.14 -7.41 -35.17
C VAL A 121 4.14 -8.39 -36.34
N ASN A 122 3.72 -9.64 -36.09
CA ASN A 122 3.61 -10.63 -37.15
C ASN A 122 2.60 -10.15 -38.21
N GLU A 123 3.04 -9.85 -39.43
CA GLU A 123 2.16 -9.36 -40.50
C GLU A 123 1.39 -10.49 -41.22
N LYS A 124 1.67 -11.75 -40.86
CA LYS A 124 1.06 -12.95 -41.47
C LYS A 124 -0.27 -13.33 -40.83
N PHE A 125 -1.26 -12.45 -40.87
CA PHE A 125 -2.62 -12.76 -40.41
C PHE A 125 -3.61 -12.83 -41.59
N PRO A 126 -4.47 -13.87 -41.66
CA PRO A 126 -5.60 -13.90 -42.58
C PRO A 126 -6.45 -12.63 -42.46
N ILE A 127 -6.95 -12.10 -43.59
CA ILE A 127 -7.81 -10.92 -43.60
C ILE A 127 -9.14 -11.28 -42.93
N GLY A 128 -9.61 -10.46 -41.99
CA GLY A 128 -10.91 -10.62 -41.33
C GLY A 128 -10.88 -10.91 -39.82
N ILE A 129 -9.70 -10.94 -39.19
CA ILE A 129 -9.60 -11.23 -37.75
C ILE A 129 -9.83 -9.94 -36.91
N PRO A 130 -10.69 -9.99 -35.85
CA PRO A 130 -10.92 -8.86 -34.96
C PRO A 130 -9.65 -8.30 -34.30
N TRP A 131 -9.60 -6.99 -34.05
CA TRP A 131 -8.41 -6.31 -33.54
C TRP A 131 -7.90 -6.85 -32.19
N TYR A 132 -8.80 -7.29 -31.29
CA TYR A 132 -8.42 -7.80 -29.97
C TYR A 132 -7.56 -9.07 -30.07
N SER A 133 -7.83 -9.92 -31.05
CA SER A 133 -7.09 -11.17 -31.25
C SER A 133 -5.64 -10.95 -31.68
N ARG A 134 -5.39 -9.85 -32.42
CA ARG A 134 -4.05 -9.43 -32.85
C ARG A 134 -3.20 -8.96 -31.67
N VAL A 135 -3.83 -8.29 -30.69
CA VAL A 135 -3.16 -7.85 -29.46
C VAL A 135 -2.80 -9.07 -28.60
N ILE A 136 -3.75 -9.99 -28.41
CA ILE A 136 -3.52 -11.21 -27.61
C ILE A 136 -2.43 -12.09 -28.26
N SER A 137 -2.44 -12.26 -29.58
CA SER A 137 -1.42 -13.04 -30.28
C SER A 137 -0.03 -12.40 -30.26
N SER A 138 0.06 -11.07 -30.21
CA SER A 138 1.34 -10.36 -30.05
C SER A 138 1.96 -10.63 -28.68
N ILE A 139 1.16 -10.69 -27.62
CA ILE A 139 1.67 -10.97 -26.26
C ILE A 139 2.17 -12.43 -26.17
N THR A 140 1.47 -13.37 -26.80
CA THR A 140 1.88 -14.79 -26.79
C THR A 140 3.05 -15.08 -27.73
N SER A 141 3.20 -14.36 -28.86
CA SER A 141 4.33 -14.61 -29.77
C SER A 141 5.67 -14.14 -29.20
N VAL A 142 5.67 -13.10 -28.35
CA VAL A 142 6.88 -12.61 -27.65
C VAL A 142 7.35 -13.62 -26.60
N GLY A 143 6.44 -14.38 -25.97
CA GLY A 143 6.80 -15.43 -25.02
C GLY A 143 7.28 -16.74 -25.66
N ALA A 144 6.92 -16.99 -26.93
CA ALA A 144 7.24 -18.23 -27.64
C ALA A 144 8.56 -18.20 -28.43
N THR A 145 9.27 -17.06 -28.46
CA THR A 145 10.48 -16.85 -29.28
C THR A 145 11.80 -16.93 -28.51
N ASN A 146 11.82 -17.57 -27.34
CA ASN A 146 13.07 -17.83 -26.60
C ASN A 146 13.35 -19.35 -26.52
N PRO A 147 14.32 -19.91 -27.28
CA PRO A 147 15.09 -21.06 -26.84
C PRO A 147 16.14 -20.66 -25.79
#